data_AF-A0A0Q4BBV3-F1
#
_entry.id   AF-A0A0Q4BBV3-F1
#
_cell.length_a   1.000
_cell.length_b   1.000
_cell.length_c   1.000
_cell.angle_alpha   90.00
_cell.angle_beta   90.00
_cell.angle_gamma   90.00
#
_symmetry.space_group_name_H-M   'P 1'
#
loop_
_entity.id
_entity.type
_entity.pdbx_description
1 polymer ?
#
loop_
_entity_poly.entity_id
_entity_poly.type
_entity_poly.pdbx_seq_one_letter_code
_entity_poly.pdbx_strand_id
1 'polypeptide(L)'
;MPEESQKRVRDIIARDFNASEVKKAVRNGGIIIKEGNPGRGAAGCYVPMQETSSLKTPVIILGKGWDEETLVHEFTHHLRHVDQTRGGLTRTPLKLNAAGERVSSRMYDRREFNSAVNLEEAATVAESLVRIQEPSKGVNGYYTATKVHGDSPRERYDHDRKALVPDKPQRGRKAEKKVTEKFDDTSISHLGYYRPGSNAANYYQKRKSAGTLPKAEKPVRKKKSDATKGIVKPGGATASAVKTGNRRATKAKR
;
A
#
# COMPACT_ATOMS: atom_id res chain seq x y z
N MET A 1 13.96 16.21 -10.83
CA MET A 1 12.65 16.01 -11.49
C MET A 1 12.09 17.37 -11.83
N PRO A 2 11.64 17.61 -13.07
CA PRO A 2 11.01 18.87 -13.49
C PRO A 2 9.81 19.24 -12.61
N GLU A 3 9.49 20.53 -12.48
CA GLU A 3 8.40 21.00 -11.62
C GLU A 3 7.03 20.44 -12.03
N GLU A 4 6.75 20.34 -13.33
CA GLU A 4 5.52 19.76 -13.87
C GLU A 4 5.36 18.30 -13.45
N SER A 5 6.43 17.50 -13.56
CA SER A 5 6.43 16.11 -13.09
C SER A 5 6.21 16.03 -11.58
N GLN A 6 6.80 16.93 -10.79
CA GLN A 6 6.56 16.96 -9.34
C GLN A 6 5.11 17.29 -9.00
N LYS A 7 4.51 18.26 -9.71
CA LYS A 7 3.09 18.62 -9.55
C LYS A 7 2.20 17.44 -9.92
N ARG A 8 2.47 16.79 -11.06
CA ARG A 8 1.75 15.58 -11.51
C ARG A 8 1.82 14.45 -10.47
N VAL A 9 3.00 14.20 -9.89
CA VAL A 9 3.17 13.21 -8.82
C VAL A 9 2.29 13.55 -7.62
N ARG A 10 2.29 14.81 -7.15
CA ARG A 10 1.47 15.25 -6.02
C ARG A 10 -0.02 15.12 -6.31
N ASP A 11 -0.45 15.51 -7.51
CA ASP A 11 -1.85 15.44 -7.95
C ASP A 11 -2.35 13.98 -7.96
N ILE A 12 -1.58 13.06 -8.55
CA ILE A 12 -1.90 11.62 -8.58
C ILE A 12 -1.94 11.04 -7.16
N ILE A 13 -0.93 11.32 -6.33
CA ILE A 13 -0.89 10.80 -4.96
C ILE A 13 -2.09 11.30 -4.12
N ALA A 14 -2.44 12.58 -4.23
CA ALA A 14 -3.56 13.16 -3.50
C ALA A 14 -4.93 12.64 -3.96
N ARG A 15 -5.04 12.26 -5.24
CA ARG A 15 -6.24 11.69 -5.83
C ARG A 15 -6.42 10.22 -5.43
N ASP A 16 -5.38 9.41 -5.61
CA ASP A 16 -5.47 7.93 -5.60
C ASP A 16 -5.17 7.32 -4.22
N PHE A 17 -4.58 8.11 -3.32
CA PHE A 17 -4.36 7.75 -1.92
C PHE A 17 -5.05 8.77 -1.02
N ASN A 18 -5.53 8.32 0.14
CA ASN A 18 -6.11 9.24 1.12
C ASN A 18 -5.01 9.89 1.99
N ALA A 19 -5.35 11.00 2.64
CA ALA A 19 -4.42 11.74 3.50
C ALA A 19 -3.78 10.89 4.61
N SER A 20 -4.50 9.90 5.16
CA SER A 20 -3.93 9.01 6.18
C SER A 20 -2.90 8.05 5.60
N GLU A 21 -3.04 7.61 4.35
CA GLU A 21 -2.05 6.77 3.67
C GLU A 21 -0.81 7.59 3.37
N VAL A 22 -0.97 8.77 2.77
CA VAL A 22 0.14 9.70 2.48
C VAL A 22 0.91 10.03 3.76
N LYS A 23 0.22 10.32 4.87
CA LYS A 23 0.86 10.58 6.17
C LYS A 23 1.71 9.40 6.68
N LYS A 24 1.30 8.16 6.41
CA LYS A 24 2.07 6.97 6.79
C LYS A 24 3.25 6.73 5.84
N ALA A 25 3.06 6.95 4.54
CA ALA A 25 4.13 6.89 3.54
C ALA A 25 5.28 7.83 3.91
N VAL A 26 4.97 9.08 4.28
CA VAL A 26 6.02 10.07 4.57
C VAL A 26 6.57 10.03 6.00
N ARG A 27 6.19 9.04 6.82
CA ARG A 27 6.69 8.90 8.19
C ARG A 27 8.17 8.51 8.18
N ASN A 28 8.91 8.84 9.24
CA ASN A 28 10.29 8.38 9.47
C ASN A 28 11.29 8.77 8.35
N GLY A 29 11.36 10.05 7.99
CA GLY A 29 12.33 10.56 7.00
C GLY A 29 11.80 10.61 5.56
N GLY A 30 10.58 10.14 5.33
CA GLY A 30 9.87 10.33 4.07
C GLY A 30 10.28 9.36 2.96
N ILE A 31 9.95 9.73 1.73
CA ILE A 31 10.29 8.98 0.52
C ILE A 31 10.78 9.95 -0.56
N ILE A 32 11.81 9.55 -1.30
CA ILE A 32 12.30 10.29 -2.46
C ILE A 32 11.60 9.74 -3.70
N ILE A 33 10.97 10.60 -4.49
CA ILE A 33 10.42 10.25 -5.80
C ILE A 33 11.21 11.03 -6.85
N LYS A 34 11.85 10.33 -7.79
CA LYS A 34 12.67 10.95 -8.83
C LYS A 34 12.42 10.29 -10.19
N GLU A 35 12.71 11.03 -11.24
CA GLU A 35 12.84 10.47 -12.59
C GLU A 35 14.27 9.99 -12.80
N GLY A 36 14.45 8.90 -13.53
CA GLY A 36 15.75 8.33 -13.83
C GLY A 36 15.64 7.00 -14.55
N ASN A 37 16.73 6.23 -14.54
CA ASN A 37 16.73 4.86 -15.06
C ASN A 37 16.31 3.89 -13.94
N PRO A 38 15.12 3.27 -14.01
CA PRO A 38 14.67 2.30 -13.01
C PRO A 38 15.35 0.93 -13.16
N GLY A 39 16.15 0.71 -14.20
CA GLY A 39 16.77 -0.57 -14.54
C GLY A 39 16.24 -1.15 -15.85
N ARG A 40 16.83 -2.26 -16.31
CA ARG A 40 16.52 -2.84 -17.63
C ARG A 40 15.04 -3.23 -17.73
N GLY A 41 14.34 -2.58 -18.67
CA GLY A 41 12.98 -2.93 -19.09
C GLY A 41 11.86 -2.52 -18.11
N ALA A 42 12.18 -1.82 -17.02
CA ALA A 42 11.19 -1.39 -16.04
C ALA A 42 10.65 0.03 -16.35
N ALA A 43 9.37 0.26 -16.10
CA ALA A 43 8.77 1.60 -16.17
C ALA A 43 8.98 2.39 -14.86
N GLY A 44 9.07 1.68 -13.73
CA GLY A 44 9.32 2.22 -12.40
C GLY A 44 10.11 1.24 -11.55
N CYS A 45 10.63 1.72 -10.42
CA CYS A 45 11.28 0.88 -9.42
C CYS A 45 11.16 1.50 -8.03
N TYR A 46 10.62 0.73 -7.08
CA TYR A 46 10.67 1.00 -5.67
C TYR A 46 11.91 0.35 -5.03
N VAL A 47 12.75 1.17 -4.42
CA VAL A 47 13.89 0.76 -3.60
C VAL A 47 13.51 0.96 -2.13
N PRO A 48 13.19 -0.11 -1.38
CA PRO A 48 12.94 -0.02 0.05
C PRO A 48 14.23 0.32 0.80
N MET A 49 14.10 0.71 2.07
CA MET A 49 15.23 0.67 2.99
C MET A 49 15.76 -0.76 3.08
N GLN A 50 17.08 -0.93 3.03
CA GLN A 50 17.73 -2.23 3.09
C GLN A 50 18.78 -2.24 4.18
N GLU A 51 18.89 -3.36 4.90
CA GLU A 51 19.89 -3.52 5.96
C GLU A 51 21.32 -3.30 5.43
N THR A 52 21.58 -3.76 4.20
CA THR A 52 22.88 -3.71 3.54
C THR A 52 23.16 -2.37 2.82
N SER A 53 22.21 -1.44 2.81
CA SER A 53 22.39 -0.15 2.14
C SER A 53 22.66 0.96 3.15
N SER A 54 23.60 1.84 2.82
CA SER A 54 23.83 3.09 3.56
C SER A 54 22.70 4.10 3.35
N LEU A 55 21.94 3.98 2.25
CA LEU A 55 20.78 4.83 1.99
C LEU A 55 19.58 4.34 2.82
N LYS A 56 19.26 5.08 3.88
CA LYS A 56 18.14 4.78 4.80
C LYS A 56 16.86 5.55 4.48
N THR A 57 16.75 6.09 3.27
CA THR A 57 15.53 6.71 2.75
C THR A 57 15.04 5.91 1.55
N PRO A 58 13.79 5.42 1.55
CA PRO A 58 13.25 4.72 0.40
C PRO A 58 13.18 5.63 -0.83
N VAL A 59 13.32 5.04 -2.01
CA VAL A 59 13.33 5.77 -3.29
C VAL A 59 12.37 5.13 -4.27
N ILE A 60 11.55 5.94 -4.95
CA ILE A 60 10.84 5.56 -6.17
C ILE A 60 11.56 6.22 -7.34
N ILE A 61 11.95 5.40 -8.31
CA ILE A 61 12.57 5.83 -9.56
C ILE A 61 11.54 5.61 -10.67
N LEU A 62 11.12 6.69 -11.32
CA LEU A 62 10.20 6.67 -12.44
C LEU A 62 10.99 6.78 -13.75
N GLY A 63 10.71 5.90 -14.70
CA GLY A 63 11.28 5.93 -16.04
C GLY A 63 10.81 7.14 -16.84
N LYS A 64 11.47 7.40 -17.97
CA LYS A 64 11.03 8.43 -18.91
C LYS A 64 9.64 8.07 -19.46
N GLY A 65 8.71 9.03 -19.43
CA GLY A 65 7.35 8.83 -19.94
C GLY A 65 6.46 8.00 -19.01
N TRP A 66 6.80 7.91 -17.72
CA TRP A 66 5.99 7.23 -16.71
C TRP A 66 4.53 7.69 -16.72
N ASP A 67 3.63 6.77 -16.36
CA ASP A 67 2.20 6.99 -16.26
C ASP A 67 1.67 6.79 -14.83
N GLU A 68 0.39 7.07 -14.63
CA GLU A 68 -0.27 6.90 -13.33
C GLU A 68 -0.10 5.48 -12.78
N GLU A 69 -0.28 4.46 -13.61
CA GLU A 69 -0.15 3.06 -13.21
C GLU A 69 1.24 2.78 -12.65
N THR A 70 2.30 3.28 -13.29
CA THR A 70 3.68 3.18 -12.81
C THR A 70 3.84 3.82 -11.43
N LEU A 71 3.40 5.07 -11.24
CA LEU A 71 3.55 5.77 -9.96
C LEU A 71 2.74 5.10 -8.85
N VAL A 72 1.48 4.73 -9.13
CA VAL A 72 0.59 4.10 -8.15
C VAL A 72 1.13 2.71 -7.76
N HIS A 73 1.70 1.96 -8.70
CA HIS A 73 2.37 0.67 -8.42
C HIS A 73 3.53 0.83 -7.44
N GLU A 74 4.49 1.70 -7.75
CA GLU A 74 5.66 1.88 -6.89
C GLU A 74 5.31 2.50 -5.53
N PHE A 75 4.34 3.43 -5.50
CA PHE A 75 3.88 4.02 -4.24
C PHE A 75 3.10 3.00 -3.39
N THR A 76 2.40 2.06 -4.03
CA THR A 76 1.73 0.96 -3.34
C THR A 76 2.74 0.01 -2.71
N HIS A 77 3.81 -0.38 -3.41
CA HIS A 77 4.91 -1.13 -2.79
C HIS A 77 5.46 -0.44 -1.53
N HIS A 78 5.65 0.87 -1.61
CA HIS A 78 6.12 1.64 -0.47
C HIS A 78 5.15 1.57 0.71
N LEU A 79 3.86 1.82 0.50
CA LEU A 79 2.84 1.74 1.55
C LEU A 79 2.79 0.34 2.18
N ARG A 80 2.85 -0.71 1.36
CA ARG A 80 2.92 -2.10 1.82
C ARG A 80 4.15 -2.38 2.68
N HIS A 81 5.26 -1.67 2.45
CA HIS A 81 6.48 -1.75 3.25
C HIS A 81 6.45 -0.91 4.54
N VAL A 82 5.82 0.27 4.56
CA VAL A 82 5.93 1.19 5.72
C VAL A 82 4.67 1.30 6.59
N ASP A 83 3.49 0.97 6.07
CA ASP A 83 2.26 1.00 6.87
C ASP A 83 2.12 -0.27 7.73
N GLN A 84 2.55 -0.17 8.99
CA GLN A 84 2.44 -1.23 10.00
C GLN A 84 0.99 -1.60 10.36
N THR A 85 0.01 -0.75 10.03
CA THR A 85 -1.41 -1.03 10.29
C THR A 85 -2.04 -1.94 9.23
N ARG A 86 -1.26 -2.38 8.25
CA ARG A 86 -1.62 -3.37 7.24
C ARG A 86 -1.20 -4.77 7.67
N GLY A 87 -1.92 -5.77 7.18
CA GLY A 87 -1.62 -7.17 7.46
C GLY A 87 -2.10 -8.08 6.33
N GLY A 88 -1.77 -9.36 6.43
CA GLY A 88 -2.14 -10.34 5.43
C GLY A 88 -1.60 -9.97 4.05
N LEU A 89 -2.50 -9.99 3.06
CA LEU A 89 -2.20 -9.74 1.66
C LEU A 89 -1.77 -8.29 1.40
N THR A 90 -2.18 -7.34 2.24
CA THR A 90 -1.99 -5.90 2.04
C THR A 90 -0.66 -5.38 2.59
N ARG A 91 0.12 -6.24 3.25
CA ARG A 91 1.44 -5.94 3.80
C ARG A 91 2.50 -6.69 3.00
N THR A 92 3.69 -6.11 2.88
CA THR A 92 4.81 -6.80 2.20
C THR A 92 5.04 -8.20 2.82
N PRO A 93 5.13 -9.26 2.00
CA PRO A 93 5.46 -10.60 2.49
C PRO A 93 6.97 -10.74 2.76
N LEU A 94 7.78 -9.79 2.31
CA LEU A 94 9.23 -9.79 2.52
C LEU A 94 9.54 -9.54 4.01
N LYS A 95 10.51 -10.28 4.54
CA LYS A 95 11.04 -10.15 5.89
C LYS A 95 11.67 -8.77 6.07
N LEU A 96 11.30 -8.12 7.17
CA LEU A 96 11.85 -6.85 7.62
C LEU A 96 12.56 -7.05 8.96
N ASN A 97 13.63 -6.31 9.20
CA ASN A 97 14.27 -6.25 10.52
C ASN A 97 13.48 -5.34 11.47
N ALA A 98 13.96 -5.21 12.72
CA ALA A 98 13.31 -4.38 13.75
C ALA A 98 13.25 -2.88 13.38
N ALA A 99 14.15 -2.40 12.53
CA ALA A 99 14.15 -1.03 12.02
C ALA A 99 13.19 -0.84 10.82
N GLY A 100 12.49 -1.90 10.39
CA GLY A 100 11.59 -1.86 9.24
C GLY A 100 12.32 -1.92 7.89
N GLU A 101 13.60 -2.29 7.88
CA GLU A 101 14.40 -2.43 6.67
C GLU A 101 14.25 -3.83 6.10
N ARG A 102 14.25 -3.93 4.76
CA ARG A 102 14.25 -5.22 4.08
C ARG A 102 15.56 -5.95 4.36
N VAL A 103 15.45 -7.20 4.83
CA VAL A 103 16.62 -8.07 5.03
C VAL A 103 17.15 -8.57 3.69
N SER A 104 18.42 -8.97 3.65
CA SER A 104 19.08 -9.52 2.48
C SER A 104 18.34 -10.74 1.92
N SER A 105 18.28 -10.86 0.59
CA SER A 105 17.72 -12.04 -0.07
C SER A 105 18.47 -13.33 0.27
N ARG A 106 19.71 -13.23 0.78
CA ARG A 106 20.49 -14.37 1.30
C ARG A 106 19.91 -14.98 2.58
N MET A 107 19.01 -14.27 3.27
CA MET A 107 18.30 -14.75 4.47
C MET A 107 17.05 -15.59 4.15
N TYR A 108 16.88 -15.95 2.88
CA TYR A 108 15.77 -16.76 2.40
C TYR A 108 16.31 -18.02 1.75
N ASP A 109 15.52 -19.09 1.82
CA ASP A 109 15.62 -20.10 0.77
C ASP A 109 15.27 -19.45 -0.58
N ARG A 110 16.00 -19.80 -1.64
CA ARG A 110 15.82 -19.18 -2.96
C ARG A 110 14.39 -19.34 -3.48
N ARG A 111 13.74 -20.48 -3.24
CA ARG A 111 12.35 -20.71 -3.66
C ARG A 111 11.37 -19.89 -2.82
N GLU A 112 11.64 -19.75 -1.52
CA GLU A 112 10.88 -18.86 -0.63
C GLU A 112 10.93 -17.42 -1.14
N PHE A 113 12.13 -16.90 -1.42
CA PHE A 113 12.31 -15.52 -1.90
C PHE A 113 11.53 -15.24 -3.17
N ASN A 114 11.69 -16.09 -4.20
CA ASN A 114 10.99 -15.92 -5.47
C ASN A 114 9.47 -15.97 -5.31
N SER A 115 8.96 -16.84 -4.42
CA SER A 115 7.52 -16.94 -4.15
C SER A 115 7.00 -15.71 -3.40
N ALA A 116 7.79 -15.16 -2.48
CA ALA A 116 7.46 -13.92 -1.77
C ALA A 116 7.46 -12.71 -2.72
N VAL A 117 8.41 -12.63 -3.65
CA VAL A 117 8.42 -11.59 -4.69
C VAL A 117 7.21 -11.71 -5.61
N ASN A 118 6.87 -12.92 -6.10
CA ASN A 118 5.65 -13.12 -6.89
C ASN A 118 4.39 -12.62 -6.15
N LEU A 119 4.26 -12.93 -4.85
CA LEU A 119 3.14 -12.45 -4.04
C LEU A 119 3.16 -10.93 -3.85
N GLU A 120 4.33 -10.35 -3.61
CA GLU A 120 4.48 -8.90 -3.45
C GLU A 120 4.05 -8.17 -4.72
N GLU A 121 4.56 -8.57 -5.88
CA GLU A 121 4.19 -7.98 -7.18
C GLU A 121 2.70 -8.17 -7.47
N ALA A 122 2.17 -9.39 -7.32
CA ALA A 122 0.77 -9.67 -7.62
C ALA A 122 -0.18 -8.85 -6.74
N ALA A 123 0.10 -8.78 -5.44
CA ALA A 123 -0.73 -8.01 -4.51
C ALA A 123 -0.60 -6.50 -4.75
N THR A 124 0.59 -6.01 -5.14
CA THR A 124 0.78 -4.61 -5.54
C THR A 124 0.01 -4.28 -6.82
N VAL A 125 0.07 -5.12 -7.86
CA VAL A 125 -0.69 -4.92 -9.10
C VAL A 125 -2.18 -4.91 -8.80
N ALA A 126 -2.69 -5.88 -8.03
CA ALA A 126 -4.10 -5.92 -7.66
C ALA A 126 -4.53 -4.65 -6.90
N GLU A 127 -3.73 -4.19 -5.94
CA GLU A 127 -4.04 -2.96 -5.19
C GLU A 127 -3.94 -1.70 -6.05
N SER A 128 -2.98 -1.64 -6.97
CA SER A 128 -2.83 -0.51 -7.90
C SER A 128 -4.01 -0.43 -8.85
N LEU A 129 -4.44 -1.58 -9.39
CA LEU A 129 -5.67 -1.66 -10.18
C LEU A 129 -6.88 -1.22 -9.40
N VAL A 130 -6.96 -1.36 -8.08
CA VAL A 130 -8.11 -0.83 -7.34
C VAL A 130 -8.08 0.70 -7.24
N ARG A 131 -6.90 1.31 -7.29
CA ARG A 131 -6.68 2.74 -6.99
C ARG A 131 -6.72 3.64 -8.22
N ILE A 132 -6.16 3.16 -9.31
CA ILE A 132 -5.93 3.94 -10.53
C ILE A 132 -7.26 4.44 -11.11
N GLN A 133 -7.33 5.74 -11.36
CA GLN A 133 -8.41 6.43 -12.05
C GLN A 133 -8.26 6.29 -13.56
N GLU A 134 -7.06 6.49 -14.08
CA GLU A 134 -6.78 6.46 -15.51
C GLU A 134 -5.79 5.33 -15.82
N PRO A 135 -6.30 4.09 -16.07
CA PRO A 135 -5.44 2.96 -16.42
C PRO A 135 -4.64 3.25 -17.69
N SER A 136 -3.43 2.70 -17.74
CA SER A 136 -2.60 2.83 -18.92
C SER A 136 -3.30 2.22 -20.15
N LYS A 137 -3.02 2.75 -21.35
CA LYS A 137 -3.55 2.14 -22.60
C LYS A 137 -2.94 0.77 -22.85
N GLY A 138 -1.72 0.55 -22.37
CA GLY A 138 -1.01 -0.72 -22.42
C GLY A 138 -1.46 -1.68 -21.35
N VAL A 139 -0.82 -2.85 -21.33
CA VAL A 139 -0.99 -3.85 -20.27
C VAL A 139 0.34 -3.98 -19.56
N ASN A 140 0.33 -4.02 -18.23
CA ASN A 140 1.55 -4.26 -17.49
C ASN A 140 2.20 -5.61 -17.88
N GLY A 141 3.53 -5.70 -17.78
CA GLY A 141 4.26 -6.88 -18.20
C GLY A 141 3.90 -8.15 -17.40
N TYR A 142 3.35 -8.01 -16.20
CA TYR A 142 3.02 -9.15 -15.34
C TYR A 142 1.94 -10.06 -15.94
N TYR A 143 0.99 -9.50 -16.68
CA TYR A 143 -0.06 -10.29 -17.33
C TYR A 143 0.46 -11.24 -18.42
N THR A 144 1.64 -10.97 -18.99
CA THR A 144 2.30 -11.91 -19.92
C THR A 144 2.71 -13.23 -19.25
N ALA A 145 2.89 -13.21 -17.92
CA ALA A 145 3.29 -14.36 -17.13
C ALA A 145 2.11 -15.00 -16.36
N THR A 146 0.89 -14.57 -16.64
CA THR A 146 -0.35 -15.18 -16.12
C THR A 146 -1.04 -15.97 -17.22
N LYS A 147 -1.71 -17.08 -16.88
CA LYS A 147 -2.32 -18.00 -17.86
C LYS A 147 -3.79 -18.35 -17.59
N VAL A 148 -4.45 -17.63 -16.69
CA VAL A 148 -5.87 -17.85 -16.35
C VAL A 148 -6.72 -16.65 -16.79
N HIS A 149 -8.02 -16.87 -17.06
CA HIS A 149 -9.06 -15.90 -17.39
C HIS A 149 -8.85 -15.08 -18.67
N GLY A 150 -8.34 -15.72 -19.73
CA GLY A 150 -8.17 -15.12 -21.05
C GLY A 150 -7.04 -15.78 -21.82
N ASP A 151 -6.89 -15.43 -23.09
CA ASP A 151 -5.83 -15.94 -23.95
C ASP A 151 -4.73 -14.89 -24.15
N SER A 152 -5.11 -13.60 -24.20
CA SER A 152 -4.19 -12.48 -24.29
C SER A 152 -3.90 -11.82 -22.93
N PRO A 153 -2.73 -11.15 -22.75
CA PRO A 153 -2.48 -10.34 -21.55
C PRO A 153 -3.54 -9.26 -21.31
N ARG A 154 -4.12 -8.71 -22.38
CA ARG A 154 -5.14 -7.67 -22.30
C ARG A 154 -6.44 -8.18 -21.70
N GLU A 155 -6.93 -9.33 -22.13
CA GLU A 155 -8.15 -9.94 -21.57
C GLU A 155 -8.01 -10.22 -20.08
N ARG A 156 -6.83 -10.68 -19.64
CA ARG A 156 -6.53 -10.93 -18.22
C ARG A 156 -6.52 -9.64 -17.39
N TYR A 157 -5.94 -8.57 -17.94
CA TYR A 157 -5.97 -7.24 -17.33
C TYR A 157 -7.40 -6.72 -17.19
N ASP A 158 -8.18 -6.78 -18.28
CA ASP A 158 -9.56 -6.30 -18.30
C ASP A 158 -10.46 -7.12 -17.36
N HIS A 159 -10.24 -8.44 -17.28
CA HIS A 159 -10.87 -9.32 -16.30
C HIS A 159 -10.58 -8.86 -14.87
N ASP A 160 -9.31 -8.66 -14.52
CA ASP A 160 -8.90 -8.25 -13.17
C ASP A 160 -9.44 -6.87 -12.81
N ARG A 161 -9.40 -5.93 -13.76
CA ARG A 161 -9.99 -4.61 -13.56
C ARG A 161 -11.50 -4.69 -13.32
N LYS A 162 -12.23 -5.55 -14.04
CA LYS A 162 -13.67 -5.78 -13.83
C LYS A 162 -13.94 -6.42 -12.46
N ALA A 163 -13.13 -7.39 -12.04
CA ALA A 163 -13.27 -8.07 -10.76
C ALA A 163 -12.99 -7.15 -9.57
N LEU A 164 -11.95 -6.31 -9.69
CA LEU A 164 -11.46 -5.44 -8.62
C LEU A 164 -12.17 -4.08 -8.57
N VAL A 165 -12.56 -3.53 -9.71
CA VAL A 165 -13.12 -2.17 -9.84
C VAL A 165 -14.42 -2.20 -10.64
N PRO A 166 -15.51 -2.77 -10.09
CA PRO A 166 -16.77 -2.87 -10.82
C PRO A 166 -17.45 -1.51 -11.04
N ASP A 167 -17.34 -0.58 -10.09
CA ASP A 167 -18.03 0.72 -10.16
C ASP A 167 -17.05 1.87 -10.37
N LYS A 168 -16.13 2.06 -9.41
CA LYS A 168 -15.18 3.16 -9.39
C LYS A 168 -13.95 2.83 -8.57
N PRO A 169 -12.82 3.49 -8.85
CA PRO A 169 -11.59 3.30 -8.10
C PRO A 169 -11.76 3.65 -6.61
N GLN A 170 -11.01 2.94 -5.77
CA GLN A 170 -11.09 3.04 -4.32
C GLN A 170 -9.73 3.35 -3.71
N ARG A 171 -9.74 3.97 -2.52
CA ARG A 171 -8.54 4.32 -1.75
C ARG A 171 -8.69 3.93 -0.29
N GLY A 172 -7.59 3.90 0.46
CA GLY A 172 -7.59 3.53 1.87
C GLY A 172 -8.04 2.11 2.15
N ARG A 173 -8.67 1.93 3.32
CA ARG A 173 -9.19 0.65 3.77
C ARG A 173 -10.19 0.00 2.80
N LYS A 174 -10.88 0.78 1.97
CA LYS A 174 -11.77 0.23 0.94
C LYS A 174 -10.98 -0.50 -0.14
N ALA A 175 -9.87 0.09 -0.61
CA ALA A 175 -8.98 -0.56 -1.56
C ALA A 175 -8.35 -1.83 -0.98
N GLU A 176 -7.81 -1.75 0.23
CA GLU A 176 -7.23 -2.89 0.95
C GLU A 176 -8.24 -4.04 1.13
N LYS A 177 -9.48 -3.71 1.52
CA LYS A 177 -10.56 -4.68 1.68
C LYS A 177 -10.90 -5.33 0.35
N LYS A 178 -11.04 -4.53 -0.72
CA LYS A 178 -11.36 -5.03 -2.06
C LYS A 178 -10.33 -6.03 -2.55
N VAL A 179 -9.04 -5.72 -2.41
CA VAL A 179 -7.95 -6.64 -2.76
C VAL A 179 -8.07 -7.92 -1.94
N THR A 180 -8.24 -7.82 -0.63
CA THR A 180 -8.36 -9.00 0.25
C THR A 180 -9.54 -9.91 -0.12
N GLU A 181 -10.67 -9.33 -0.52
CA GLU A 181 -11.88 -10.08 -0.90
C GLU A 181 -11.79 -10.72 -2.28
N LYS A 182 -11.10 -10.08 -3.21
CA LYS A 182 -11.14 -10.43 -4.65
C LYS A 182 -9.84 -10.96 -5.21
N PHE A 183 -8.75 -10.99 -4.44
CA PHE A 183 -7.45 -11.38 -4.98
C PHE A 183 -7.47 -12.76 -5.63
N ASP A 184 -8.03 -13.77 -4.97
CA ASP A 184 -8.07 -15.15 -5.50
C ASP A 184 -8.92 -15.25 -6.79
N ASP A 185 -9.80 -14.28 -7.06
CA ASP A 185 -10.61 -14.21 -8.30
C ASP A 185 -9.85 -13.58 -9.48
N THR A 186 -8.58 -13.20 -9.32
CA THR A 186 -7.82 -12.47 -10.35
C THR A 186 -6.83 -13.34 -11.13
N SER A 187 -6.57 -13.02 -12.39
CA SER A 187 -5.46 -13.55 -13.19
C SER A 187 -4.12 -13.26 -12.54
N ILE A 188 -3.95 -12.06 -11.97
CA ILE A 188 -2.68 -11.67 -11.35
C ILE A 188 -2.34 -12.48 -10.09
N SER A 189 -3.33 -13.02 -9.38
CA SER A 189 -3.08 -13.95 -8.27
C SER A 189 -2.36 -15.24 -8.71
N HIS A 190 -2.43 -15.56 -10.01
CA HIS A 190 -1.73 -16.69 -10.60
C HIS A 190 -0.30 -16.36 -11.06
N LEU A 191 0.21 -15.16 -10.76
CA LEU A 191 1.57 -14.74 -11.15
C LEU A 191 2.62 -15.70 -10.62
N GLY A 192 3.42 -16.24 -11.54
CA GLY A 192 4.51 -17.18 -11.28
C GLY A 192 5.84 -16.73 -11.91
N TYR A 193 6.03 -15.44 -12.16
CA TYR A 193 7.12 -14.88 -12.98
C TYR A 193 8.51 -15.36 -12.55
N TYR A 194 8.82 -15.29 -11.24
CA TYR A 194 10.14 -15.66 -10.71
C TYR A 194 10.27 -17.15 -10.34
N ARG A 195 9.18 -17.92 -10.43
CA ARG A 195 9.14 -19.37 -10.21
C ARG A 195 7.88 -19.97 -10.84
N PRO A 196 7.97 -20.45 -12.10
CA PRO A 196 6.87 -21.18 -12.73
C PRO A 196 6.40 -22.35 -11.84
N GLY A 197 5.09 -22.47 -11.62
CA GLY A 197 4.49 -23.48 -10.74
C GLY A 197 4.33 -23.08 -9.27
N SER A 198 4.87 -21.92 -8.85
CA SER A 198 4.64 -21.34 -7.52
C SER A 198 3.93 -20.00 -7.66
N ASN A 199 2.63 -20.07 -7.96
CA ASN A 199 1.81 -18.88 -8.14
C ASN A 199 1.61 -18.11 -6.81
N ALA A 200 1.34 -16.81 -6.91
CA ALA A 200 1.19 -15.91 -5.76
C ALA A 200 0.09 -16.38 -4.79
N ALA A 201 -1.07 -16.80 -5.31
CA ALA A 201 -2.20 -17.32 -4.52
C ALA A 201 -1.79 -18.52 -3.65
N ASN A 202 -1.10 -19.52 -4.21
CA ASN A 202 -0.64 -20.70 -3.46
C ASN A 202 0.31 -20.31 -2.32
N TYR A 203 1.25 -19.37 -2.57
CA TYR A 203 2.15 -18.89 -1.53
C TYR A 203 1.40 -18.12 -0.43
N TYR A 204 0.42 -17.30 -0.81
CA TYR A 204 -0.46 -16.61 0.14
C TYR A 204 -1.24 -17.59 1.02
N GLN A 205 -1.94 -18.57 0.42
CA GLN A 205 -2.73 -19.56 1.15
C GLN A 205 -1.86 -20.41 2.08
N LYS A 206 -0.67 -20.83 1.63
CA LYS A 206 0.31 -21.55 2.47
C LYS A 206 0.71 -20.74 3.70
N ARG A 207 0.98 -19.44 3.55
CA ARG A 207 1.32 -18.58 4.69
C ARG A 207 0.14 -18.30 5.61
N LYS A 208 -1.05 -18.17 5.02
CA LYS A 208 -2.31 -18.00 5.75
C LYS A 208 -2.60 -19.19 6.64
N SER A 209 -2.54 -20.41 6.09
CA SER A 209 -2.76 -21.66 6.85
C SER A 209 -1.69 -21.89 7.90
N ALA A 210 -0.43 -21.54 7.63
CA ALA A 210 0.65 -21.61 8.61
C ALA A 210 0.61 -20.48 9.67
N GLY A 211 -0.30 -19.51 9.57
CA GLY A 211 -0.35 -18.37 10.50
C GLY A 211 0.87 -17.44 10.42
N THR A 212 1.63 -17.46 9.32
CA THR A 212 2.89 -16.72 9.13
C THR A 212 2.72 -15.43 8.33
N LEU A 213 1.49 -15.05 8.00
CA LEU A 213 1.22 -13.78 7.35
C LEU A 213 1.58 -12.59 8.26
N PRO A 214 2.03 -11.45 7.69
CA PRO A 214 2.25 -10.25 8.46
C PRO A 214 0.99 -9.83 9.22
N LYS A 215 1.13 -9.46 10.50
CA LYS A 215 0.01 -9.03 11.35
C LYS A 215 -0.05 -7.50 11.38
N ALA A 216 -1.26 -6.96 11.31
CA ALA A 216 -1.48 -5.53 11.45
C ALA A 216 -1.25 -5.09 12.90
N GLU A 217 -0.45 -4.05 13.09
CA GLU A 217 -0.31 -3.37 14.37
C GLU A 217 -1.58 -2.54 14.64
N LYS A 218 -2.14 -2.71 15.85
CA LYS A 218 -3.29 -1.91 16.27
C LYS A 218 -2.82 -0.49 16.55
N PRO A 219 -3.49 0.55 16.03
CA PRO A 219 -3.16 1.92 16.41
C PRO A 219 -3.35 2.08 17.91
N VAL A 220 -2.29 2.50 18.61
CA VAL A 220 -2.35 2.83 20.03
C VAL A 220 -3.29 4.04 20.16
N ARG A 221 -4.52 3.81 20.64
CA ARG A 221 -5.43 4.91 20.97
C ARG A 221 -4.81 5.68 22.14
N LYS A 222 -4.30 6.88 21.89
CA LYS A 222 -3.96 7.80 22.99
C LYS A 222 -5.22 7.99 23.84
N LYS A 223 -5.10 7.77 25.15
CA LYS A 223 -6.21 8.03 26.08
C LYS A 223 -6.54 9.52 26.00
N LYS A 224 -7.83 9.87 26.07
CA LYS A 224 -8.31 11.28 26.06
C LYS A 224 -7.61 12.16 27.11
N SER A 225 -7.06 11.57 28.18
CA SER A 225 -6.30 12.26 29.23
C SER A 225 -4.98 12.88 28.76
N ASP A 226 -4.42 12.44 27.62
CA ASP A 226 -3.15 12.97 27.11
C ASP A 226 -3.34 14.14 26.14
N ALA A 227 -4.58 14.42 25.70
CA ALA A 227 -4.88 15.52 24.79
C ALA A 227 -4.90 16.90 25.47
N THR A 228 -4.96 16.94 26.81
CA THR A 228 -5.06 18.18 27.60
C THR A 228 -3.78 18.58 28.33
N LYS A 229 -2.68 17.82 28.22
CA LYS A 229 -1.41 18.13 28.91
C LYS A 229 -0.49 19.13 28.20
N GLY A 230 -0.95 19.79 27.12
CA GLY A 230 -0.12 20.67 26.30
C GLY A 230 -0.67 22.07 26.04
N ILE A 231 -1.75 22.50 26.69
CA ILE A 231 -2.17 23.91 26.62
C ILE A 231 -1.50 24.65 27.78
N VAL A 232 -0.36 25.28 27.49
CA VAL A 232 0.21 26.32 28.34
C VAL A 232 -0.81 27.47 28.37
N LYS A 233 -1.47 27.67 29.51
CA LYS A 233 -2.23 28.89 29.80
C LYS A 233 -1.23 30.05 29.94
N PRO A 234 -1.37 31.16 29.19
CA PRO A 234 -0.84 32.43 29.64
C PRO A 234 -1.85 33.07 30.61
N GLY A 235 -1.38 33.43 31.81
CA GLY A 235 -1.92 34.52 32.62
C GLY A 235 -3.30 34.34 33.24
N GLY A 236 -3.37 34.37 34.57
CA GLY A 236 -4.62 34.31 35.32
C GLY A 236 -5.49 35.57 35.20
N ALA A 237 -6.79 35.37 35.28
CA ALA A 237 -7.70 36.25 35.99
C ALA A 237 -8.85 35.41 36.53
N THR A 238 -9.09 35.55 37.83
CA THR A 238 -10.13 34.90 38.63
C THR A 238 -11.53 35.38 38.24
N ALA A 239 -12.48 34.47 38.07
CA ALA A 239 -13.89 34.78 38.24
C ALA A 239 -14.65 33.53 38.69
N SER A 240 -15.47 33.75 39.71
CA SER A 240 -15.98 32.78 40.67
C SER A 240 -17.04 31.82 40.10
N ALA A 241 -17.15 30.67 40.78
CA ALA A 241 -18.16 29.66 40.57
C ALA A 241 -19.59 30.19 40.75
N VAL A 242 -20.49 29.86 39.82
CA VAL A 242 -21.93 29.77 40.09
C VAL A 242 -22.37 28.36 39.76
N LYS A 243 -22.67 27.60 40.81
CA LYS A 243 -23.48 26.37 40.75
C LYS A 243 -24.93 26.78 40.49
N THR A 244 -25.56 26.19 39.49
CA THR A 244 -27.01 25.91 39.53
C THR A 244 -27.29 24.61 38.80
N GLY A 245 -27.73 23.60 39.54
CA GLY A 245 -28.36 22.42 38.97
C GLY A 245 -29.84 22.68 38.71
N ASN A 246 -30.42 22.03 37.70
CA ASN A 246 -31.46 21.04 37.95
C ASN A 246 -31.85 20.27 36.69
N ARG A 247 -32.24 19.02 36.94
CA ARG A 247 -32.86 18.05 36.03
C ARG A 247 -34.12 18.62 35.36
N ARG A 248 -34.36 18.23 34.11
CA ARG A 248 -35.62 17.54 33.75
C ARG A 248 -35.51 16.79 32.42
N ALA A 249 -35.77 15.50 32.50
CA ALA A 249 -36.15 14.66 31.37
C ALA A 249 -37.57 15.03 30.92
N THR A 250 -37.85 14.98 29.62
CA THR A 250 -39.16 14.60 29.10
C THR A 250 -38.99 13.77 27.84
N LYS A 251 -39.45 12.52 27.93
CA LYS A 251 -39.97 11.74 26.80
C LYS A 251 -41.28 12.37 26.36
N ALA A 252 -41.55 12.39 25.06
CA ALA A 252 -42.91 12.29 24.56
C ALA A 252 -42.92 11.39 23.31
N LYS A 253 -43.59 10.25 23.46
CA LYS A 253 -44.21 9.51 22.36
C LYS A 253 -45.46 10.28 21.93
N ARG A 254 -45.70 10.39 20.63
CA ARG A 254 -46.90 9.87 19.98
C ARG A 254 -46.59 9.67 18.51
#